data_AF-A0A6A3AH87-F1
#
_entry.id   AF-A0A6A3AH87-F1
#
_cell.length_a   1.000
_cell.length_b   1.000
_cell.length_c   1.000
_cell.angle_alpha   90.00
_cell.angle_beta   90.00
_cell.angle_gamma   90.00
#
_symmetry.space_group_name_H-M   'P 1'
#
loop_
_entity.id
_entity.type
_entity.pdbx_description
1 polymer ?
#
loop_
_entity_poly.entity_id
_entity_poly.type
_entity_poly.pdbx_seq_one_letter_code
_entity_poly.pdbx_strand_id
1 'polypeptide(L)'
;MSQLQQEKQQRKTSASVSRASTLLRSTSQKGTSETENRSTSTSRKGTSETKHRSRSASRKGTSETENRSRSTSRSRPTPLVFSQSMTRRKPQPVEKTLECTLEELCFGAVKRINIVKDVISEEGIIVRQEDTQTIKIKPGWTKGTKVIFEGKGDEKPGYLPADIKFTIQEQRHHLFKRTGDDLEIVVEIPLVKALTGCHLAVPLLGGETMSIYVSDIVYPGYLKVIQGQGMPKAKEGNRGDLRITFLVKFPLSLTDKQRSEACSILEGCSC
;
A
#
# COMPACT_ATOMS: atom_id res chain seq x y z
N MET A 1 -58.16 -12.82 37.13
CA MET A 1 -59.00 -11.61 37.21
C MET A 1 -58.84 -11.05 38.63
N SER A 2 -58.26 -9.88 38.92
CA SER A 2 -57.55 -8.85 38.15
C SER A 2 -56.66 -8.10 39.16
N GLN A 3 -55.39 -7.78 38.89
CA GLN A 3 -54.92 -6.39 38.65
C GLN A 3 -55.81 -5.29 39.27
N LEU A 4 -55.33 -4.27 40.02
CA LEU A 4 -54.08 -3.50 39.89
C LEU A 4 -53.59 -2.94 41.26
N GLN A 5 -52.44 -2.25 41.23
CA GLN A 5 -51.95 -1.24 42.22
C GLN A 5 -51.37 -1.73 43.56
N GLN A 6 -50.06 -1.99 43.54
CA GLN A 6 -49.06 -1.36 44.43
C GLN A 6 -47.71 -1.42 43.70
N GLU A 7 -47.24 -0.33 43.09
CA GLU A 7 -46.47 0.74 43.75
C GLU A 7 -45.09 0.22 44.19
N LYS A 8 -44.11 0.20 43.28
CA LYS A 8 -43.09 1.25 43.03
C LYS A 8 -42.32 1.72 44.28
N GLN A 9 -40.99 1.77 44.13
CA GLN A 9 -40.01 2.39 45.04
C GLN A 9 -39.76 1.76 46.44
N GLN A 10 -38.70 0.95 46.52
CA GLN A 10 -37.64 1.10 47.55
C GLN A 10 -36.33 0.50 47.01
N ARG A 11 -35.35 1.36 46.64
CA ARG A 11 -34.04 1.56 47.31
C ARG A 11 -33.15 0.31 47.35
N LYS A 12 -32.14 0.19 46.46
CA LYS A 12 -30.75 0.71 46.61
C LYS A 12 -29.99 0.20 47.84
N THR A 13 -29.09 -0.78 47.65
CA THR A 13 -27.73 -1.00 48.24
C THR A 13 -27.29 -2.42 47.82
N SER A 14 -26.14 -2.67 47.19
CA SER A 14 -24.77 -2.77 47.77
C SER A 14 -23.71 -2.63 46.65
N ALA A 15 -22.63 -1.84 46.80
CA ALA A 15 -21.33 -2.20 47.43
C ALA A 15 -20.57 -3.29 46.64
N SER A 16 -19.62 -3.00 45.73
CA SER A 16 -18.26 -2.40 45.90
C SER A 16 -17.14 -3.44 46.10
N VAL A 17 -16.04 -3.32 45.34
CA VAL A 17 -14.61 -3.71 45.59
C VAL A 17 -13.92 -3.75 44.21
N SER A 18 -13.07 -2.78 43.87
CA SER A 18 -11.58 -2.84 43.89
C SER A 18 -10.98 -3.83 42.87
N ARG A 19 -9.88 -3.57 42.15
CA ARG A 19 -8.77 -2.60 42.38
C ARG A 19 -8.00 -2.38 41.05
N ALA A 20 -7.24 -1.27 40.96
CA ALA A 20 -6.40 -0.96 39.80
C ALA A 20 -4.90 -1.24 40.05
N SER A 21 -4.16 -1.60 38.98
CA SER A 21 -2.70 -1.57 38.83
C SER A 21 -2.33 -2.00 37.39
N THR A 22 -1.23 -1.63 36.75
CA THR A 22 -0.31 -0.48 36.90
C THR A 22 0.36 -0.25 35.52
N LEU A 23 0.62 1.01 35.17
CA LEU A 23 1.35 1.38 33.95
C LEU A 23 2.81 0.92 34.00
N LEU A 24 3.36 0.40 32.88
CA LEU A 24 4.81 0.40 32.65
C LEU A 24 5.14 1.12 31.33
N ARG A 25 5.98 2.13 31.47
CA ARG A 25 6.48 3.04 30.43
C ARG A 25 7.99 2.87 30.40
N SER A 26 8.58 2.48 29.27
CA SER A 26 10.03 2.35 29.12
C SER A 26 10.57 3.40 28.15
N THR A 27 11.43 4.28 28.69
CA THR A 27 12.24 5.24 27.93
C THR A 27 13.64 5.29 28.56
N SER A 28 14.65 4.77 27.86
CA SER A 28 16.09 4.97 28.13
C SER A 28 16.91 4.27 27.04
N GLN A 29 18.15 4.64 26.69
CA GLN A 29 18.83 5.95 26.69
C GLN A 29 19.97 5.87 25.64
N LYS A 30 20.94 6.80 25.63
CA LYS A 30 21.81 7.11 24.47
C LYS A 30 23.31 7.12 24.80
N GLY A 31 24.14 6.65 23.86
CA GLY A 31 25.62 6.77 23.84
C GLY A 31 26.36 5.51 24.35
N THR A 32 27.57 5.13 23.90
CA THR A 32 28.49 5.55 22.81
C THR A 32 29.26 4.28 22.32
N SER A 33 30.25 4.24 21.40
CA SER A 33 30.98 5.22 20.56
C SER A 33 31.59 4.51 19.31
N GLU A 34 32.10 5.31 18.36
CA GLU A 34 33.28 5.08 17.49
C GLU A 34 33.72 3.66 17.06
N THR A 35 33.69 3.37 15.75
CA THR A 35 34.91 2.94 15.02
C THR A 35 34.85 3.40 13.56
N GLU A 36 36.02 3.68 12.98
CA GLU A 36 36.21 4.29 11.66
C GLU A 36 35.98 3.31 10.50
N ASN A 37 35.67 3.84 9.30
CA ASN A 37 36.28 3.32 8.06
C ASN A 37 36.26 4.31 6.88
N ARG A 38 37.28 5.17 6.92
CA ARG A 38 38.12 5.66 5.82
C ARG A 38 37.72 5.31 4.38
N SER A 39 37.61 6.36 3.57
CA SER A 39 37.54 6.33 2.11
C SER A 39 38.86 5.92 1.43
N THR A 40 38.77 5.27 0.27
CA THR A 40 39.88 5.13 -0.69
C THR A 40 39.40 5.38 -2.11
N SER A 41 39.87 6.48 -2.69
CA SER A 41 39.75 6.80 -4.10
C SER A 41 40.83 6.08 -4.91
N THR A 42 40.47 5.50 -6.06
CA THR A 42 41.45 5.11 -7.09
C THR A 42 41.06 5.69 -8.45
N SER A 43 41.86 6.65 -8.89
CA SER A 43 41.73 7.30 -10.19
C SER A 43 42.05 6.33 -11.33
N ARG A 44 41.22 6.29 -12.38
CA ARG A 44 41.67 5.85 -13.71
C ARG A 44 41.27 6.84 -14.80
N LYS A 45 42.27 7.16 -15.62
CA LYS A 45 42.30 8.13 -16.71
C LYS A 45 41.99 7.37 -18.01
N GLY A 46 41.10 7.90 -18.86
CA GLY A 46 40.72 7.25 -20.12
C GLY A 46 40.32 8.29 -21.17
N THR A 47 40.96 8.24 -22.33
CA THR A 47 40.91 9.25 -23.40
C THR A 47 40.32 8.71 -24.69
N SER A 48 39.43 9.47 -25.34
CA SER A 48 39.20 9.51 -26.80
C SER A 48 38.22 10.66 -27.08
N GLU A 49 38.59 11.77 -27.73
CA GLU A 49 38.90 11.93 -29.17
C GLU A 49 37.87 11.28 -30.12
N THR A 50 37.02 12.11 -30.73
CA THR A 50 36.54 11.89 -32.10
C THR A 50 36.48 13.23 -32.84
N LYS A 51 36.98 13.24 -34.08
CA LYS A 51 37.17 14.44 -34.92
C LYS A 51 36.00 14.62 -35.89
N HIS A 52 35.59 15.86 -36.16
CA HIS A 52 35.05 16.23 -37.48
C HIS A 52 35.69 17.52 -38.00
N ARG A 53 36.29 17.42 -39.20
CA ARG A 53 36.82 18.54 -39.98
C ARG A 53 35.74 19.12 -40.89
N SER A 54 35.80 20.44 -41.13
CA SER A 54 35.73 21.16 -42.43
C SER A 54 35.12 22.56 -42.19
N ARG A 55 35.45 23.65 -42.91
CA ARG A 55 36.35 23.89 -44.06
C ARG A 55 36.76 25.38 -44.06
N SER A 56 37.76 25.74 -44.85
CA SER A 56 38.43 27.05 -44.89
C SER A 56 37.77 28.11 -45.79
N ALA A 57 37.92 29.39 -45.43
CA ALA A 57 38.05 30.52 -46.38
C ALA A 57 38.95 31.62 -45.77
N SER A 58 39.65 32.41 -46.60
CA SER A 58 40.75 33.32 -46.17
C SER A 58 40.76 34.64 -46.95
N ARG A 59 41.12 35.74 -46.28
CA ARG A 59 41.75 37.03 -46.74
C ARG A 59 41.75 38.01 -45.52
N LYS A 60 42.89 38.56 -45.06
CA LYS A 60 43.70 39.69 -45.59
C LYS A 60 42.89 41.02 -45.59
N GLY A 61 43.27 42.11 -44.92
CA GLY A 61 44.41 42.45 -44.02
C GLY A 61 44.36 43.94 -43.58
N THR A 62 45.46 44.45 -42.98
CA THR A 62 45.86 45.88 -42.78
C THR A 62 45.05 46.85 -41.87
N SER A 63 45.71 47.24 -40.76
CA SER A 63 45.94 48.59 -40.18
C SER A 63 44.83 49.62 -39.91
N GLU A 64 44.83 50.10 -38.65
CA GLU A 64 44.75 51.51 -38.20
C GLU A 64 43.68 52.46 -38.76
N THR A 65 42.76 52.91 -37.91
CA THR A 65 42.79 54.31 -37.43
C THR A 65 42.00 54.47 -36.12
N GLU A 66 42.38 55.46 -35.30
CA GLU A 66 41.59 55.91 -34.15
C GLU A 66 40.27 56.55 -34.61
N ASN A 67 39.20 56.41 -33.82
CA ASN A 67 38.20 57.47 -33.76
C ASN A 67 37.48 57.55 -32.41
N ARG A 68 37.59 58.71 -31.75
CA ARG A 68 36.99 58.98 -30.43
C ARG A 68 35.55 59.47 -30.59
N SER A 69 34.59 58.56 -30.49
CA SER A 69 33.16 58.91 -30.43
C SER A 69 32.65 58.97 -28.98
N ARG A 70 32.43 60.18 -28.46
CA ARG A 70 31.77 60.41 -27.16
C ARG A 70 30.29 60.03 -27.23
N SER A 71 29.96 58.79 -26.87
CA SER A 71 28.58 58.32 -26.73
C SER A 71 27.97 58.86 -25.42
N THR A 72 27.24 59.97 -25.50
CA THR A 72 26.45 60.47 -24.37
C THR A 72 25.37 59.45 -23.99
N SER A 73 25.31 59.08 -22.71
CA SER A 73 24.42 58.07 -22.18
C SER A 73 22.95 58.51 -22.17
N ARG A 74 22.28 58.44 -23.33
CA ARG A 74 20.81 58.45 -23.40
C ARG A 74 20.28 57.11 -22.91
N SER A 75 20.12 56.99 -21.59
CA SER A 75 19.32 55.94 -20.98
C SER A 75 17.91 56.00 -21.54
N ARG A 76 17.58 55.11 -22.48
CA ARG A 76 16.20 54.86 -22.89
C ARG A 76 15.56 54.04 -21.76
N PRO A 77 14.50 54.52 -21.09
CA PRO A 77 13.74 53.65 -20.21
C PRO A 77 13.17 52.52 -21.09
N THR A 78 13.56 51.28 -20.80
CA THR A 78 12.93 50.12 -21.40
C THR A 78 11.43 50.17 -21.06
N PRO A 79 10.52 50.00 -22.04
CA PRO A 79 9.11 49.97 -21.72
C PRO A 79 8.86 48.83 -20.74
N LEU A 80 8.13 49.11 -19.66
CA LEU A 80 7.64 48.09 -18.74
C LEU A 80 6.66 47.20 -19.51
N VAL A 81 7.18 46.12 -20.10
CA VAL A 81 6.37 45.08 -20.71
C VAL A 81 5.65 44.37 -19.57
N PHE A 82 4.43 44.82 -19.28
CA PHE A 82 3.56 44.17 -18.31
C PHE A 82 3.16 42.80 -18.88
N SER A 83 3.93 41.76 -18.53
CA SER A 83 3.72 40.41 -19.02
C SER A 83 2.41 39.87 -18.47
N GLN A 84 1.31 40.04 -19.22
CA GLN A 84 -0.04 39.60 -18.84
C GLN A 84 -0.23 38.07 -18.91
N SER A 85 0.84 37.32 -18.67
CA SER A 85 0.86 35.87 -18.52
C SER A 85 0.90 35.51 -17.02
N MET A 86 -0.11 35.92 -16.26
CA MET A 86 -0.32 35.46 -14.88
C MET A 86 -0.85 34.02 -14.90
N THR A 87 -0.03 33.09 -15.41
CA THR A 87 -0.30 31.66 -15.38
C THR A 87 -0.22 31.18 -13.93
N ARG A 88 -1.41 31.05 -13.29
CA ARG A 88 -1.53 30.52 -11.93
C ARG A 88 -0.77 29.20 -11.83
N ARG A 89 0.14 29.10 -10.86
CA ARG A 89 0.99 27.90 -10.71
C ARG A 89 0.17 26.76 -10.11
N LYS A 90 0.33 25.54 -10.61
CA LYS A 90 -0.28 24.36 -9.99
C LYS A 90 0.59 23.90 -8.81
N PRO A 91 0.05 23.77 -7.59
CA PRO A 91 0.81 23.29 -6.44
C PRO A 91 1.03 21.77 -6.51
N GLN A 92 1.85 21.24 -5.60
CA GLN A 92 2.09 19.79 -5.53
C GLN A 92 0.79 19.04 -5.15
N PRO A 93 0.53 17.84 -5.71
CA PRO A 93 -0.62 17.03 -5.33
C PRO A 93 -0.60 16.61 -3.86
N VAL A 94 -1.77 16.66 -3.21
CA VAL A 94 -1.98 16.12 -1.86
C VAL A 94 -2.11 14.60 -1.97
N GLU A 95 -1.17 13.86 -1.37
CA GLU A 95 -1.23 12.40 -1.34
C GLU A 95 -2.13 11.91 -0.20
N LYS A 96 -3.04 10.98 -0.52
CA LYS A 96 -3.91 10.28 0.44
C LYS A 96 -3.87 8.77 0.17
N THR A 97 -4.12 7.95 1.17
CA THR A 97 -4.30 6.50 1.00
C THR A 97 -5.79 6.16 0.92
N LEU A 98 -6.12 5.11 0.17
CA LEU A 98 -7.43 4.48 0.20
C LEU A 98 -7.26 3.01 0.56
N GLU A 99 -7.62 2.64 1.78
CA GLU A 99 -7.64 1.25 2.21
C GLU A 99 -8.77 0.50 1.49
N CYS A 100 -8.45 -0.67 0.94
CA CYS A 100 -9.37 -1.54 0.22
C CYS A 100 -9.23 -2.99 0.71
N THR A 101 -10.35 -3.68 0.89
CA THR A 101 -10.36 -5.11 1.24
C THR A 101 -10.03 -5.99 0.03
N LEU A 102 -9.74 -7.27 0.25
CA LEU A 102 -9.50 -8.19 -0.88
C LEU A 102 -10.77 -8.41 -1.72
N GLU A 103 -11.95 -8.42 -1.10
CA GLU A 103 -13.24 -8.54 -1.78
C GLU A 103 -13.47 -7.34 -2.70
N GLU A 104 -13.24 -6.12 -2.22
CA GLU A 104 -13.35 -4.89 -3.02
C GLU A 104 -12.39 -4.87 -4.20
N LEU A 105 -11.17 -5.39 -4.03
CA LEU A 105 -10.16 -5.51 -5.08
C LEU A 105 -10.43 -6.70 -6.03
N CYS A 106 -11.22 -7.70 -5.62
CA CYS A 106 -11.56 -8.87 -6.41
C CYS A 106 -12.83 -8.65 -7.25
N PHE A 107 -13.90 -8.17 -6.63
CA PHE A 107 -15.20 -8.00 -7.29
C PHE A 107 -15.44 -6.59 -7.82
N GLY A 108 -14.57 -5.64 -7.43
CA GLY A 108 -14.78 -4.21 -7.66
C GLY A 108 -15.74 -3.62 -6.62
N ALA A 109 -15.62 -2.32 -6.40
CA ALA A 109 -16.42 -1.60 -5.41
C ALA A 109 -16.53 -0.12 -5.74
N VAL A 110 -17.47 0.58 -5.11
CA VAL A 110 -17.64 2.03 -5.26
C VAL A 110 -17.49 2.68 -3.89
N LYS A 111 -16.36 3.34 -3.64
CA LYS A 111 -16.13 4.11 -2.41
C LYS A 111 -16.46 5.57 -2.60
N ARG A 112 -17.31 6.10 -1.71
CA ARG A 112 -17.57 7.53 -1.58
C ARG A 112 -16.67 8.05 -0.48
N ILE A 113 -15.91 9.10 -0.78
CA ILE A 113 -14.94 9.73 0.13
C ILE A 113 -15.32 11.20 0.31
N ASN A 114 -15.34 11.67 1.55
CA ASN A 114 -15.50 13.09 1.82
C ASN A 114 -14.13 13.77 1.73
N ILE A 115 -14.01 14.75 0.85
CA ILE A 115 -12.85 15.60 0.70
C ILE A 115 -13.17 16.95 1.31
N VAL A 116 -12.59 17.22 2.48
CA VAL A 116 -12.57 18.56 3.04
C VAL A 116 -11.39 19.32 2.45
N LYS A 117 -11.65 20.53 1.94
CA LYS A 117 -10.67 21.42 1.31
C LYS A 117 -10.92 22.89 1.67
N ASP A 118 -9.89 23.70 1.60
CA ASP A 118 -10.02 25.17 1.68
C ASP A 118 -10.31 25.76 0.29
N VAL A 119 -11.24 26.71 0.21
CA VAL A 119 -11.69 27.38 -1.04
C VAL A 119 -11.76 28.89 -0.80
N ILE A 120 -11.46 29.70 -1.81
CA ILE A 120 -11.53 31.16 -1.71
C ILE A 120 -12.92 31.62 -2.19
N SER A 121 -13.71 32.20 -1.29
CA SER A 121 -15.02 32.78 -1.63
C SER A 121 -14.90 34.05 -2.47
N GLU A 122 -16.02 34.53 -3.01
CA GLU A 122 -16.07 35.76 -3.83
C GLU A 122 -15.61 37.01 -3.06
N GLU A 123 -15.77 37.03 -1.73
CA GLU A 123 -15.28 38.07 -0.82
C GLU A 123 -13.75 37.97 -0.53
N GLY A 124 -13.05 37.00 -1.13
CA GLY A 124 -11.63 36.73 -0.89
C GLY A 124 -11.31 36.01 0.42
N ILE A 125 -12.33 35.58 1.17
CA ILE A 125 -12.20 34.86 2.43
C ILE A 125 -11.97 33.38 2.16
N ILE A 126 -11.06 32.75 2.92
CA ILE A 126 -10.85 31.29 2.86
C ILE A 126 -11.93 30.60 3.69
N VAL A 127 -12.74 29.75 3.05
CA VAL A 127 -13.81 28.98 3.67
C VAL A 127 -13.56 27.49 3.45
N ARG A 128 -13.82 26.69 4.49
CA ARG A 128 -13.65 25.24 4.45
C ARG A 128 -14.89 24.58 3.85
N GLN A 129 -14.72 23.87 2.73
CA GLN A 129 -15.78 23.20 1.98
C GLN A 129 -15.60 21.68 2.02
N GLU A 130 -16.72 20.95 2.08
CA GLU A 130 -16.77 19.49 1.91
C GLU A 130 -17.24 19.12 0.50
N ASP A 131 -16.57 18.18 -0.14
CA ASP A 131 -16.86 17.68 -1.49
C ASP A 131 -16.80 16.15 -1.50
N THR A 132 -17.92 15.48 -1.79
CA THR A 132 -17.98 14.01 -1.83
C THR A 132 -17.56 13.48 -3.20
N GLN A 133 -16.39 12.87 -3.27
CA GLN A 133 -15.87 12.24 -4.48
C GLN A 133 -16.11 10.73 -4.49
N THR A 134 -16.20 10.14 -5.68
CA THR A 134 -16.53 8.71 -5.86
C THR A 134 -15.43 7.99 -6.61
N ILE A 135 -14.82 6.98 -5.97
CA ILE A 135 -13.79 6.12 -6.55
C ILE A 135 -14.44 4.79 -6.94
N LYS A 136 -14.42 4.47 -8.23
CA LYS A 136 -14.81 3.15 -8.77
C LYS A 136 -13.57 2.24 -8.77
N ILE A 137 -13.45 1.40 -7.75
CA ILE A 137 -12.41 0.38 -7.63
C ILE A 137 -12.69 -0.69 -8.68
N LYS A 138 -11.73 -0.93 -9.58
CA LYS A 138 -11.84 -1.98 -10.59
C LYS A 138 -11.27 -3.31 -10.07
N PRO A 139 -11.87 -4.46 -10.46
CA PRO A 139 -11.26 -5.77 -10.24
C PRO A 139 -9.79 -5.81 -10.65
N GLY A 140 -8.96 -6.41 -9.80
CA GLY A 140 -7.55 -6.65 -10.07
C GLY A 140 -6.63 -5.48 -9.77
N TRP A 141 -7.14 -4.36 -9.25
CA TRP A 141 -6.29 -3.29 -8.73
C TRP A 141 -5.30 -3.81 -7.68
N THR A 142 -4.05 -3.36 -7.79
CA THR A 142 -2.94 -3.74 -6.91
C THR A 142 -2.59 -2.57 -6.00
N LYS A 143 -1.94 -2.89 -4.87
CA LYS A 143 -1.32 -1.90 -3.97
C LYS A 143 -0.42 -0.95 -4.79
N GLY A 144 -0.58 0.35 -4.59
CA GLY A 144 0.16 1.38 -5.32
C GLY A 144 -0.55 1.93 -6.56
N THR A 145 -1.70 1.37 -6.96
CA THR A 145 -2.57 1.98 -7.98
C THR A 145 -2.96 3.40 -7.57
N LYS A 146 -2.95 4.35 -8.51
CA LYS A 146 -3.16 5.78 -8.24
C LYS A 146 -4.44 6.28 -8.90
N VAL A 147 -5.25 7.02 -8.15
CA VAL A 147 -6.45 7.73 -8.62
C VAL A 147 -6.26 9.21 -8.34
N ILE A 148 -6.32 10.05 -9.37
CA ILE A 148 -6.08 11.49 -9.27
C ILE A 148 -7.41 12.22 -9.45
N PHE A 149 -7.73 13.12 -8.53
CA PHE A 149 -8.82 14.08 -8.61
C PHE A 149 -8.23 15.47 -8.83
N GLU A 150 -8.32 15.96 -10.05
CA GLU A 150 -7.71 17.23 -10.43
C GLU A 150 -8.45 18.42 -9.80
N GLY A 151 -7.70 19.36 -9.23
CA GLY A 151 -8.25 20.58 -8.61
C GLY A 151 -9.23 20.36 -7.45
N LYS A 152 -9.21 19.18 -6.81
CA LYS A 152 -10.09 18.84 -5.67
C LYS A 152 -9.46 19.06 -4.29
N GLY A 153 -8.19 19.45 -4.22
CA GLY A 153 -7.51 19.87 -3.00
C GLY A 153 -7.67 21.36 -2.71
N ASP A 154 -6.87 21.84 -1.76
CA ASP A 154 -6.96 23.22 -1.26
C ASP A 154 -6.61 24.25 -2.34
N GLU A 155 -7.36 25.35 -2.34
CA GLU A 155 -7.07 26.55 -3.12
C GLU A 155 -6.19 27.51 -2.32
N LYS A 156 -5.27 28.21 -3.00
CA LYS A 156 -4.39 29.21 -2.39
C LYS A 156 -4.27 30.44 -3.30
N PRO A 157 -4.23 31.67 -2.75
CA PRO A 157 -4.08 32.88 -3.56
C PRO A 157 -2.87 32.81 -4.50
N GLY A 158 -3.09 33.06 -5.79
CA GLY A 158 -2.05 32.99 -6.83
C GLY A 158 -1.73 31.59 -7.39
N TYR A 159 -2.35 30.54 -6.84
CA TYR A 159 -2.21 29.16 -7.31
C TYR A 159 -3.52 28.65 -7.94
N LEU A 160 -3.42 27.53 -8.66
CA LEU A 160 -4.59 26.69 -8.97
C LEU A 160 -4.91 25.80 -7.74
N PRO A 161 -6.16 25.32 -7.57
CA PRO A 161 -6.47 24.31 -6.58
C PRO A 161 -5.57 23.07 -6.73
N ALA A 162 -5.15 22.48 -5.62
CA ALA A 162 -4.30 21.30 -5.63
C ALA A 162 -5.02 20.07 -6.20
N ASP A 163 -4.25 19.13 -6.76
CA ASP A 163 -4.78 17.79 -7.05
C ASP A 163 -4.80 16.94 -5.78
N ILE A 164 -5.70 15.97 -5.70
CA ILE A 164 -5.63 14.93 -4.67
C ILE A 164 -5.35 13.59 -5.35
N LYS A 165 -4.31 12.92 -4.87
CA LYS A 165 -3.80 11.65 -5.39
C LYS A 165 -4.03 10.56 -4.35
N PHE A 166 -5.06 9.75 -4.56
CA PHE A 166 -5.29 8.56 -3.76
C PHE A 166 -4.39 7.42 -4.24
N THR A 167 -3.69 6.78 -3.32
CA THR A 167 -2.93 5.54 -3.57
C THR A 167 -3.67 4.38 -2.90
N ILE A 168 -4.00 3.35 -3.68
CA ILE A 168 -4.67 2.14 -3.19
C ILE A 168 -3.73 1.39 -2.25
N GLN A 169 -4.23 1.10 -1.06
CA GLN A 169 -3.56 0.29 -0.04
C GLN A 169 -4.44 -0.93 0.25
N GLU A 170 -3.83 -2.11 0.23
CA GLU A 170 -4.51 -3.35 0.57
C GLU A 170 -4.62 -3.49 2.09
N GLN A 171 -5.83 -3.76 2.57
CA GLN A 171 -6.09 -4.07 3.98
C GLN A 171 -5.76 -5.55 4.24
N ARG A 172 -5.15 -5.83 5.40
CA ARG A 172 -4.83 -7.21 5.80
C ARG A 172 -6.10 -8.02 6.03
N HIS A 173 -6.31 -9.05 5.21
CA HIS A 173 -7.40 -10.01 5.41
C HIS A 173 -7.06 -11.03 6.53
N HIS A 174 -8.10 -11.59 7.16
CA HIS A 174 -7.96 -12.49 8.32
C HIS A 174 -7.63 -13.95 7.93
N LEU A 175 -8.11 -14.42 6.77
CA LEU A 175 -7.89 -15.80 6.28
C LEU A 175 -6.93 -15.89 5.08
N PHE A 176 -6.76 -14.79 4.34
CA PHE A 176 -6.07 -14.79 3.05
C PHE A 176 -4.91 -13.81 3.08
N LYS A 177 -3.85 -14.13 2.34
CA LYS A 177 -2.73 -13.25 2.04
C LYS A 177 -2.56 -13.19 0.52
N ARG A 178 -2.62 -12.00 -0.08
CA ARG A 178 -2.36 -11.85 -1.51
C ARG A 178 -0.86 -11.89 -1.79
N THR A 179 -0.47 -12.65 -2.82
CA THR A 179 0.89 -12.69 -3.34
C THR A 179 0.82 -12.50 -4.86
N GLY A 180 0.99 -11.26 -5.33
CA GLY A 180 0.77 -10.91 -6.73
C GLY A 180 -0.71 -11.00 -7.11
N ASP A 181 -1.06 -11.92 -8.01
CA ASP A 181 -2.45 -12.24 -8.36
C ASP A 181 -2.96 -13.51 -7.67
N ASP A 182 -2.10 -14.23 -6.94
CA ASP A 182 -2.48 -15.42 -6.17
C ASP A 182 -2.98 -15.05 -4.77
N LEU A 183 -3.77 -15.95 -4.18
CA LEU A 183 -4.18 -15.91 -2.78
C LEU A 183 -3.55 -17.09 -2.03
N GLU A 184 -2.99 -16.84 -0.85
CA GLU A 184 -2.50 -17.85 0.08
C GLU A 184 -3.47 -17.98 1.26
N ILE A 185 -3.79 -19.22 1.65
CA ILE A 185 -4.49 -19.57 2.88
C ILE A 185 -3.72 -20.67 3.61
N VAL A 186 -3.72 -20.63 4.95
CA VAL A 186 -3.16 -21.69 5.79
C VAL A 186 -4.31 -22.47 6.42
N VAL A 187 -4.30 -23.79 6.25
CA VAL A 187 -5.32 -24.70 6.82
C VAL A 187 -4.62 -25.68 7.76
N GLU A 188 -5.13 -25.79 8.97
CA GLU A 188 -4.63 -26.71 9.98
C GLU A 188 -5.39 -28.04 9.91
N ILE A 189 -4.65 -29.16 9.85
CA ILE A 189 -5.24 -30.51 9.85
C ILE A 189 -4.59 -31.39 10.93
N PRO A 190 -5.32 -32.31 11.57
CA PRO A 190 -4.72 -33.25 12.51
C PRO A 190 -3.91 -34.33 11.77
N LEU A 191 -2.84 -34.83 12.40
CA LEU A 191 -1.95 -35.85 11.82
C LEU A 191 -2.69 -37.06 11.22
N VAL A 192 -3.75 -37.55 11.87
CA VAL A 192 -4.55 -38.67 11.32
C VAL A 192 -5.12 -38.35 9.93
N LYS A 193 -5.68 -37.16 9.74
CA LYS A 193 -6.22 -36.70 8.44
C LYS A 193 -5.13 -36.43 7.41
N ALA A 194 -3.92 -36.10 7.89
CA ALA A 194 -2.75 -35.92 7.03
C ALA A 194 -2.23 -37.26 6.47
N LEU A 195 -2.39 -38.37 7.21
CA LEU A 195 -1.96 -39.71 6.81
C LEU A 195 -3.06 -40.52 6.10
N THR A 196 -4.33 -40.38 6.50
CA THR A 196 -5.46 -41.19 5.97
C THR A 196 -6.26 -40.49 4.86
N GLY A 197 -5.79 -39.34 4.37
CA GLY A 197 -6.55 -38.45 3.49
C GLY A 197 -7.62 -37.63 4.22
N CYS A 198 -8.02 -36.51 3.60
CA CYS A 198 -8.91 -35.53 4.20
C CYS A 198 -9.90 -34.91 3.21
N HIS A 199 -11.16 -34.80 3.64
CA HIS A 199 -12.14 -33.89 3.05
C HIS A 199 -12.14 -32.58 3.84
N LEU A 200 -12.09 -31.45 3.14
CA LEU A 200 -12.00 -30.12 3.75
C LEU A 200 -12.92 -29.14 3.01
N ALA A 201 -13.58 -28.29 3.79
CA ALA A 201 -14.36 -27.17 3.29
C ALA A 201 -13.47 -25.92 3.34
N VAL A 202 -13.00 -25.45 2.19
CA VAL A 202 -12.08 -24.32 2.07
C VAL A 202 -12.88 -23.07 1.71
N PRO A 203 -12.79 -21.98 2.51
CA PRO A 203 -13.46 -20.73 2.16
C PRO A 203 -12.83 -20.14 0.90
N LEU A 204 -13.67 -19.56 0.04
CA LEU A 204 -13.26 -18.75 -1.10
C LEU A 204 -13.39 -17.27 -0.78
N LEU A 205 -12.59 -16.44 -1.45
CA LEU A 205 -12.79 -14.99 -1.39
C LEU A 205 -14.17 -14.66 -1.97
N GLY A 206 -15.02 -14.00 -1.19
CA GLY A 206 -16.45 -13.79 -1.50
C GLY A 206 -17.42 -14.52 -0.55
N GLY A 207 -16.94 -15.43 0.30
CA GLY A 207 -17.75 -16.08 1.35
C GLY A 207 -18.37 -17.42 0.96
N GLU A 208 -18.25 -17.84 -0.30
CA GLU A 208 -18.54 -19.20 -0.72
C GLU A 208 -17.52 -20.20 -0.12
N THR A 209 -17.84 -21.49 -0.14
CA THR A 209 -16.97 -22.54 0.41
C THR A 209 -16.89 -23.71 -0.56
N MET A 210 -15.67 -24.13 -0.90
CA MET A 210 -15.39 -25.23 -1.82
C MET A 210 -14.99 -26.48 -1.05
N SER A 211 -15.67 -27.61 -1.32
CA SER A 211 -15.25 -28.91 -0.78
C SER A 211 -14.10 -29.47 -1.63
N ILE A 212 -12.98 -29.80 -0.99
CA ILE A 212 -11.85 -30.50 -1.61
C ILE A 212 -11.59 -31.82 -0.91
N TYR A 213 -11.09 -32.80 -1.68
CA TYR A 213 -10.56 -34.04 -1.18
C TYR A 213 -9.06 -34.13 -1.49
N VAL A 214 -8.27 -34.54 -0.51
CA VAL A 214 -6.85 -34.86 -0.66
C VAL A 214 -6.67 -36.31 -0.24
N SER A 215 -6.39 -37.17 -1.22
CA SER A 215 -6.07 -38.58 -1.05
C SER A 215 -4.63 -38.82 -0.57
N ASP A 216 -3.73 -37.92 -0.94
CA ASP A 216 -2.29 -38.09 -0.80
C ASP A 216 -1.83 -37.77 0.63
N ILE A 217 -0.68 -38.31 1.04
CA ILE A 217 -0.09 -38.00 2.34
C ILE A 217 0.31 -36.52 2.40
N VAL A 218 -0.28 -35.79 3.34
CA VAL A 218 -0.04 -34.36 3.55
C VAL A 218 1.09 -34.19 4.57
N TYR A 219 2.28 -33.82 4.12
CA TYR A 219 3.39 -33.49 5.00
C TYR A 219 3.34 -32.01 5.47
N PRO A 220 4.04 -31.64 6.57
CA PRO A 220 4.11 -30.25 7.00
C PRO A 220 4.64 -29.32 5.90
N GLY A 221 3.86 -28.29 5.53
CA GLY A 221 4.22 -27.39 4.43
C GLY A 221 3.83 -27.88 3.03
N TYR A 222 3.12 -29.02 2.92
CA TYR A 222 2.45 -29.43 1.68
C TYR A 222 1.56 -28.29 1.15
N LEU A 223 1.57 -28.09 -0.16
CA LEU A 223 0.87 -27.00 -0.84
C LEU A 223 -0.07 -27.56 -1.92
N LYS A 224 -1.38 -27.32 -1.77
CA LYS A 224 -2.38 -27.60 -2.81
C LYS A 224 -2.70 -26.30 -3.56
N VAL A 225 -2.60 -26.33 -4.88
CA VAL A 225 -3.05 -25.22 -5.75
C VAL A 225 -4.44 -25.54 -6.28
N ILE A 226 -5.36 -24.57 -6.18
CA ILE A 226 -6.66 -24.58 -6.87
C ILE A 226 -6.62 -23.47 -7.91
N GLN A 227 -6.67 -23.86 -9.18
CA GLN A 227 -6.51 -22.95 -10.31
C GLN A 227 -7.68 -21.97 -10.43
N GLY A 228 -7.38 -20.71 -10.78
CA GLY A 228 -8.38 -19.68 -11.08
C GLY A 228 -9.17 -19.15 -9.87
N GLN A 229 -8.83 -19.55 -8.65
CA GLN A 229 -9.49 -19.11 -7.40
C GLN A 229 -8.78 -17.96 -6.67
N GLY A 230 -7.73 -17.38 -7.28
CA GLY A 230 -7.01 -16.20 -6.80
C GLY A 230 -7.69 -14.87 -7.19
N MET A 231 -6.90 -13.80 -7.23
CA MET A 231 -7.35 -12.47 -7.63
C MET A 231 -7.48 -12.34 -9.17
N PRO A 232 -8.40 -11.53 -9.69
CA PRO A 232 -8.49 -11.25 -11.12
C PRO A 232 -7.28 -10.43 -11.61
N LYS A 233 -6.74 -10.82 -12.77
CA LYS A 233 -5.65 -10.11 -13.42
C LYS A 233 -6.22 -8.91 -14.20
N ALA A 234 -5.78 -7.70 -13.84
CA ALA A 234 -6.32 -6.45 -14.39
C ALA A 234 -6.20 -6.28 -15.94
N LYS A 235 -5.40 -7.11 -16.62
CA LYS A 235 -5.21 -7.08 -18.08
C LYS A 235 -5.76 -8.30 -18.84
N GLU A 236 -5.84 -9.46 -18.19
CA GLU A 236 -5.96 -10.76 -18.90
C GLU A 236 -7.35 -11.41 -18.77
N GLY A 237 -8.28 -10.84 -17.98
CA GLY A 237 -9.62 -11.40 -17.74
C GLY A 237 -9.64 -12.67 -16.88
N ASN A 238 -8.56 -13.45 -16.90
CA ASN A 238 -8.30 -14.60 -16.06
C ASN A 238 -8.00 -14.19 -14.60
N ARG A 239 -8.07 -15.18 -13.69
CA ARG A 239 -7.68 -15.05 -12.28
C ARG A 239 -6.34 -15.74 -12.04
N GLY A 240 -5.63 -15.36 -10.97
CA GLY A 240 -4.56 -16.17 -10.38
C GLY A 240 -5.12 -17.36 -9.59
N ASP A 241 -4.28 -17.99 -8.78
CA ASP A 241 -4.61 -19.25 -8.11
C ASP A 241 -4.79 -19.11 -6.59
N LEU A 242 -5.51 -20.05 -5.98
CA LEU A 242 -5.60 -20.20 -4.52
C LEU A 242 -4.61 -21.29 -4.06
N ARG A 243 -3.69 -20.90 -3.19
CA ARG A 243 -2.58 -21.70 -2.67
C ARG A 243 -2.87 -22.04 -1.20
N ILE A 244 -3.21 -23.30 -0.95
CA ILE A 244 -3.53 -23.81 0.38
C ILE A 244 -2.27 -24.46 0.95
N THR A 245 -1.72 -23.87 2.01
CA THR A 245 -0.60 -24.43 2.77
C THR A 245 -1.12 -25.19 3.97
N PHE A 246 -0.70 -26.44 4.14
CA PHE A 246 -1.20 -27.32 5.20
C PHE A 246 -0.26 -27.32 6.41
N LEU A 247 -0.82 -27.02 7.58
CA LEU A 247 -0.14 -27.16 8.87
C LEU A 247 -0.64 -28.42 9.58
N VAL A 248 0.24 -29.41 9.73
CA VAL A 248 -0.10 -30.68 10.38
C VAL A 248 0.04 -30.54 11.90
N LYS A 249 -1.08 -30.66 12.61
CA LYS A 249 -1.11 -30.71 14.08
C LYS A 249 -0.85 -32.14 14.56
N PHE A 250 0.30 -32.31 15.20
CA PHE A 250 0.65 -33.54 15.91
C PHE A 250 -0.10 -33.63 17.25
N PRO A 251 -0.46 -34.84 17.72
CA PRO A 251 -1.01 -35.03 19.06
C PRO A 251 0.05 -34.72 20.12
N LEU A 252 -0.37 -34.12 21.25
CA LEU A 252 0.54 -33.78 22.34
C LEU A 252 1.08 -35.01 23.09
N SER A 253 0.34 -36.11 23.06
CA SER A 253 0.72 -37.39 23.65
C SER A 253 0.01 -38.54 22.95
N LEU A 254 0.57 -39.74 23.10
CA LEU A 254 -0.01 -41.01 22.70
C LEU A 254 0.18 -41.99 23.86
N THR A 255 -0.69 -42.99 23.97
CA THR A 255 -0.49 -44.14 24.87
C THR A 255 0.54 -45.10 24.29
N ASP A 256 1.14 -45.96 25.13
CA ASP A 256 2.14 -46.92 24.66
C ASP A 256 1.57 -47.95 23.68
N LYS A 257 0.29 -48.32 23.85
CA LYS A 257 -0.45 -49.12 22.87
C LYS A 257 -0.53 -48.42 21.51
N GLN A 258 -0.94 -47.15 21.48
CA GLN A 258 -1.01 -46.37 20.23
C GLN A 258 0.37 -46.16 19.58
N ARG A 259 1.43 -46.00 20.40
CA ARG A 259 2.81 -45.93 19.89
C ARG A 259 3.24 -47.24 19.25
N SER A 260 2.95 -48.38 19.87
CA SER A 260 3.26 -49.72 19.35
C SER A 260 2.50 -49.99 18.05
N GLU A 261 1.19 -49.72 18.00
CA GLU A 261 0.36 -49.86 16.79
C GLU A 261 0.86 -48.95 15.65
N ALA A 262 1.18 -47.69 15.95
CA ALA A 262 1.73 -46.77 14.95
C ALA A 262 3.11 -47.21 14.44
N CYS A 263 3.97 -47.76 15.31
CA CYS A 263 5.27 -48.30 14.93
C CYS A 263 5.09 -49.47 13.95
N SER A 264 4.30 -50.47 14.32
CA SER A 264 4.04 -51.66 13.49
C SER A 264 3.43 -51.32 12.12
N ILE A 265 2.60 -50.27 12.01
CA ILE A 265 2.04 -49.82 10.74
C ILE A 265 3.08 -49.07 9.88
N LEU A 266 3.93 -48.25 10.50
CA LEU A 266 4.85 -47.33 9.81
C LEU A 266 6.27 -47.92 9.60
N GLU A 267 6.61 -49.04 10.22
CA GLU A 267 7.88 -49.77 10.04
C GLU A 267 8.15 -50.12 8.58
N GLY A 268 7.11 -50.47 7.80
CA GLY A 268 7.22 -50.71 6.36
C GLY A 268 7.34 -49.45 5.49
N CYS A 269 7.26 -48.26 6.08
CA CYS A 269 7.27 -46.97 5.39
C CYS A 269 8.59 -46.19 5.54
N SER A 270 9.59 -46.73 6.25
CA SER A 270 10.93 -46.14 6.30
C SER A 270 11.64 -46.29 4.95
N CYS A 271 11.90 -45.15 4.29
CA CYS A 271 12.71 -45.05 3.08
C CYS A 271 14.20 -45.25 3.36
#